data_AF-A0AAE6II61-F1
#
_entry.id   AF-A0AAE6II61-F1
#
_cell.length_a   1.000
_cell.length_b   1.000
_cell.length_c   1.000
_cell.angle_alpha   90.00
_cell.angle_beta   90.00
_cell.angle_gamma   90.00
#
_symmetry.space_group_name_H-M   'P 1'
#
loop_
_entity.id
_entity.type
_entity.pdbx_description
1 polymer ?
#
loop_
_entity_poly.entity_id
_entity_poly.type
_entity_poly.pdbx_seq_one_letter_code
_entity_poly.pdbx_strand_id
1 'polypeptide(L)'
;MKTLSISPEKLLTILLGQPVELNLDYTGLLLLAAEKNTKYHLPSEMAGSIIYIENHDNTFVSLVHPFNVPTQNQLFDVDDNLIHREPYNWFGPQSVVIEKKMQDFAAQYDGPTTESGAIPRHFIPDNIAEPVILSDNYWQDYAKFVNDTDGRFASELKPMFNI
;
A
#
# COMPACT_ATOMS: atom_id res chain seq x y z
N MET A 1 -19.21 2.26 1.27
CA MET A 1 -18.81 0.95 0.71
C MET A 1 -18.87 -0.08 1.82
N LYS A 2 -19.30 -1.31 1.50
CA LYS A 2 -19.25 -2.41 2.46
C LYS A 2 -17.81 -2.77 2.80
N THR A 3 -17.56 -3.00 4.07
CA THR A 3 -16.22 -3.23 4.62
C THR A 3 -16.22 -4.46 5.52
N LEU A 4 -15.12 -5.22 5.45
CA LEU A 4 -14.84 -6.36 6.30
C LEU A 4 -13.53 -6.14 7.03
N SER A 5 -13.56 -6.26 8.35
CA SER A 5 -12.34 -6.41 9.14
C SER A 5 -11.79 -7.83 8.97
N ILE A 6 -10.50 -7.94 8.65
CA ILE A 6 -9.80 -9.21 8.48
C ILE A 6 -8.46 -9.19 9.22
N SER A 7 -7.92 -10.37 9.49
CA SER A 7 -6.58 -10.45 10.07
C SER A 7 -5.55 -9.74 9.16
N PRO A 8 -4.57 -9.03 9.75
CA PRO A 8 -3.56 -8.31 8.97
C PRO A 8 -2.74 -9.23 8.06
N GLU A 9 -2.52 -10.48 8.44
CA GLU A 9 -1.83 -11.46 7.60
C GLU A 9 -2.64 -11.77 6.33
N LYS A 10 -3.95 -12.01 6.46
CA LYS A 10 -4.83 -12.22 5.31
C LYS A 10 -4.84 -11.01 4.39
N LEU A 11 -4.88 -9.80 4.96
CA LEU A 11 -4.81 -8.56 4.17
C LEU A 11 -3.52 -8.50 3.36
N LEU A 12 -2.36 -8.72 4.00
CA LEU A 12 -1.06 -8.73 3.31
C LEU A 12 -0.97 -9.82 2.25
N THR A 13 -1.49 -11.03 2.51
CA THR A 13 -1.55 -12.12 1.52
C THR A 13 -2.33 -11.70 0.27
N ILE A 14 -3.49 -11.04 0.44
CA ILE A 14 -4.28 -10.51 -0.67
C ILE A 14 -3.51 -9.42 -1.43
N LEU A 15 -2.83 -8.52 -0.72
CA LEU A 15 -2.01 -7.47 -1.33
C LEU A 15 -0.83 -8.04 -2.13
N LEU A 16 -0.28 -9.17 -1.71
CA LEU A 16 0.75 -9.90 -2.45
C LEU A 16 0.19 -10.71 -3.63
N GLY A 17 -1.12 -10.64 -3.88
CA GLY A 17 -1.80 -11.36 -4.96
C GLY A 17 -1.93 -12.86 -4.71
N GLN A 18 -1.83 -13.29 -3.45
CA GLN A 18 -1.96 -14.69 -3.06
C GLN A 18 -3.41 -15.01 -2.66
N PRO A 19 -3.88 -16.25 -2.90
CA PRO A 19 -5.25 -16.63 -2.59
C PRO A 19 -5.50 -16.68 -1.09
N VAL A 20 -6.66 -16.19 -0.67
CA VAL A 20 -7.15 -16.24 0.72
C VAL A 20 -8.60 -16.68 0.72
N GLU A 21 -8.97 -17.59 1.61
CA GLU A 21 -10.39 -17.90 1.83
C GLU A 21 -11.04 -16.87 2.76
N LEU A 22 -12.13 -16.29 2.28
CA LEU A 22 -13.04 -15.42 3.02
C LEU A 22 -14.38 -16.15 3.17
N ASN A 23 -14.65 -16.64 4.38
CA ASN A 23 -15.93 -17.30 4.70
C ASN A 23 -17.02 -16.23 4.87
N LEU A 24 -17.48 -15.65 3.77
CA LEU A 24 -18.45 -14.57 3.74
C LEU A 24 -19.53 -14.84 2.68
N ASP A 25 -20.78 -14.84 3.12
CA ASP A 25 -21.95 -14.89 2.22
C ASP A 25 -22.26 -13.47 1.71
N TYR A 26 -21.45 -12.99 0.77
CA TYR A 26 -21.57 -11.67 0.15
C TYR A 26 -21.09 -11.73 -1.30
N THR A 27 -21.72 -10.96 -2.18
CA THR A 27 -21.30 -10.78 -3.57
C THR A 27 -21.23 -9.29 -3.89
N GLY A 28 -20.13 -8.85 -4.48
CA GLY A 28 -19.89 -7.45 -4.84
C GLY A 28 -18.54 -6.92 -4.38
N LEU A 29 -18.36 -5.60 -4.47
CA LEU A 29 -17.17 -4.92 -3.99
C LEU A 29 -17.16 -4.85 -2.46
N LEU A 30 -15.99 -5.08 -1.89
CA LEU A 30 -15.75 -5.06 -0.45
C LEU A 30 -14.43 -4.37 -0.16
N LEU A 31 -14.43 -3.42 0.77
CA LEU A 31 -13.23 -2.86 1.36
C LEU A 31 -12.72 -3.81 2.45
N LEU A 32 -11.42 -4.09 2.46
CA LEU A 32 -10.77 -4.88 3.49
C LEU A 32 -9.98 -3.96 4.41
N ALA A 33 -10.19 -4.12 5.71
CA ALA A 33 -9.48 -3.40 6.75
C ALA A 33 -8.79 -4.37 7.71
N ALA A 34 -7.56 -4.06 8.11
CA ALA A 34 -6.85 -4.81 9.13
C ALA A 34 -7.53 -4.68 10.49
N GLU A 35 -7.80 -5.81 11.13
CA GLU A 35 -8.23 -5.86 12.53
C GLU A 35 -7.17 -5.25 13.46
N LYS A 36 -7.65 -4.72 14.59
CA LYS A 36 -6.81 -4.24 15.68
C LYS A 36 -5.94 -5.36 16.19
N ASN A 37 -4.63 -5.13 16.24
CA ASN A 37 -3.68 -6.11 16.74
C ASN A 37 -2.43 -5.41 17.28
N THR A 38 -1.56 -6.19 17.95
CA THR A 38 -0.26 -5.73 18.46
C THR A 38 0.89 -6.55 17.89
N LYS A 39 0.66 -7.25 16.78
CA LYS A 39 1.67 -8.13 16.19
C LYS A 39 2.71 -7.25 15.49
N TYR A 40 3.97 -7.49 15.82
CA TYR A 40 5.09 -6.73 15.31
C TYR A 40 5.11 -6.71 13.76
N HIS A 41 5.34 -5.52 13.19
CA HIS A 41 5.38 -5.24 11.75
C HIS A 41 4.08 -5.53 10.97
N LEU A 42 2.95 -5.71 11.66
CA LEU A 42 1.65 -5.87 11.00
C LEU A 42 0.80 -4.59 11.11
N PRO A 43 -0.01 -4.30 10.07
CA PRO A 43 -0.93 -3.17 10.09
C PRO A 43 -2.07 -3.38 11.08
N SER A 44 -2.59 -2.31 11.67
CA SER A 44 -3.69 -2.36 12.64
C SER A 44 -4.69 -1.22 12.41
N GLU A 45 -6.00 -1.54 12.44
CA GLU A 45 -7.12 -0.59 12.29
C GLU A 45 -6.98 0.30 11.03
N MET A 46 -6.71 -0.33 9.89
CA MET A 46 -6.37 0.35 8.64
C MET A 46 -7.03 -0.30 7.43
N ALA A 47 -7.63 0.52 6.56
CA ALA A 47 -8.10 0.08 5.24
C ALA A 47 -6.91 -0.18 4.30
N GLY A 48 -6.89 -1.34 3.65
CA GLY A 48 -5.76 -1.74 2.80
C GLY A 48 -6.11 -2.05 1.35
N SER A 49 -7.29 -2.62 1.06
CA SER A 49 -7.61 -3.00 -0.32
C SER A 49 -9.10 -3.09 -0.61
N ILE A 50 -9.44 -2.99 -1.89
CA ILE A 50 -10.75 -3.34 -2.42
C ILE A 50 -10.62 -4.67 -3.13
N ILE A 51 -11.53 -5.58 -2.82
CA ILE A 51 -11.72 -6.83 -3.53
C ILE A 51 -13.12 -6.89 -4.13
N TYR A 52 -13.29 -7.76 -5.11
CA TYR A 52 -14.59 -8.21 -5.59
C TYR A 52 -14.80 -9.65 -5.14
N ILE A 53 -15.95 -9.96 -4.57
CA ILE A 53 -16.34 -11.32 -4.17
C ILE A 53 -17.46 -11.81 -5.07
N GLU A 54 -17.31 -13.02 -5.59
CA GLU A 54 -18.34 -13.76 -6.32
C GLU A 54 -18.12 -15.26 -6.11
N ASN A 55 -19.17 -16.01 -5.77
CA ASN A 55 -19.10 -17.46 -5.55
C ASN A 55 -18.02 -17.94 -4.53
N HIS A 56 -17.74 -17.14 -3.49
CA HIS A 56 -16.65 -17.34 -2.51
C HIS A 56 -15.22 -17.13 -3.05
N ASP A 57 -15.07 -16.84 -4.34
CA ASP A 57 -13.81 -16.36 -4.90
C ASP A 57 -13.66 -14.87 -4.63
N ASN A 58 -12.43 -14.45 -4.34
CA ASN A 58 -12.09 -13.04 -4.21
C ASN A 58 -11.05 -12.65 -5.26
N THR A 59 -11.30 -11.51 -5.89
CA THR A 59 -10.40 -10.91 -6.86
C THR A 59 -9.91 -9.58 -6.30
N PHE A 60 -8.59 -9.41 -6.21
CA PHE A 60 -8.00 -8.11 -5.89
C PHE A 60 -8.37 -7.08 -6.97
N VAL A 61 -8.93 -5.94 -6.57
CA VAL A 61 -9.34 -4.87 -7.47
C VAL A 61 -8.36 -3.71 -7.40
N SER A 62 -8.04 -3.22 -6.20
CA SER A 62 -7.20 -2.03 -6.03
C SER A 62 -6.63 -1.96 -4.61
N LEU A 63 -5.41 -1.42 -4.51
CA LEU A 63 -4.83 -1.01 -3.25
C LEU A 63 -5.49 0.30 -2.83
N VAL A 64 -5.73 0.46 -1.53
CA VAL A 64 -6.32 1.68 -0.97
C VAL A 64 -5.25 2.42 -0.18
N HIS A 65 -5.20 3.73 -0.35
CA HIS A 65 -4.35 4.60 0.45
C HIS A 65 -4.75 4.45 1.92
N PRO A 66 -3.82 4.20 2.84
CA PRO A 66 -4.15 3.78 4.19
C PRO A 66 -4.88 4.90 4.95
N PHE A 67 -5.98 4.53 5.59
CA PHE A 67 -6.70 5.40 6.53
C PHE A 67 -7.27 4.58 7.68
N ASN A 68 -7.55 5.25 8.80
CA ASN A 68 -8.03 4.57 10.00
C ASN A 68 -9.43 4.01 9.81
N VAL A 69 -9.59 2.71 10.10
CA VAL A 69 -10.88 2.02 10.12
C VAL A 69 -10.95 1.18 11.39
N PRO A 70 -11.83 1.54 12.35
CA PRO A 70 -12.03 0.75 13.56
C PRO A 70 -12.48 -0.68 13.24
N THR A 71 -12.00 -1.63 14.03
CA THR A 71 -12.39 -3.04 13.86
C THR A 71 -13.86 -3.26 14.19
N GLN A 72 -14.56 -4.01 13.35
CA GLN A 72 -15.92 -4.47 13.63
C GLN A 72 -16.06 -5.96 13.36
N ASN A 73 -16.91 -6.63 14.15
CA ASN A 73 -17.12 -8.08 14.07
C ASN A 73 -18.00 -8.52 12.88
N GLN A 74 -18.70 -7.58 12.25
CA GLN A 74 -19.64 -7.84 11.16
C GLN A 74 -19.35 -6.88 10.01
N LEU A 75 -19.93 -7.15 8.83
CA LEU A 75 -19.89 -6.20 7.72
C LEU A 75 -20.48 -4.86 8.13
N PHE A 76 -19.80 -3.79 7.73
CA PHE A 76 -20.20 -2.42 8.05
C PHE A 76 -19.98 -1.50 6.85
N ASP A 77 -20.49 -0.28 6.94
CA ASP A 77 -20.34 0.72 5.90
C ASP A 77 -19.26 1.74 6.28
N VAL A 78 -18.36 2.00 5.34
CA VAL A 78 -17.39 3.11 5.39
C VAL A 78 -17.81 4.14 4.36
N ASP A 79 -17.64 5.43 4.67
CA ASP A 79 -17.90 6.51 3.73
C ASP A 79 -16.94 6.41 2.52
N ASP A 80 -17.51 6.39 1.31
CA ASP A 80 -16.78 6.28 0.05
C ASP A 80 -15.82 7.45 -0.14
N ASN A 81 -16.10 8.62 0.44
CA ASN A 81 -15.24 9.80 0.33
C ASN A 81 -13.89 9.64 1.03
N LEU A 82 -13.76 8.67 1.95
CA LEU A 82 -12.50 8.35 2.62
C LEU A 82 -11.63 7.39 1.80
N ILE A 83 -12.20 6.76 0.78
CA ILE A 83 -11.55 5.68 0.04
C ILE A 83 -10.80 6.26 -1.14
N HIS A 84 -9.49 6.41 -0.98
CA HIS A 84 -8.58 6.81 -2.06
C HIS A 84 -7.92 5.56 -2.63
N ARG A 85 -8.14 5.29 -3.93
CA ARG A 85 -7.51 4.15 -4.61
C ARG A 85 -6.12 4.54 -5.08
N GLU A 86 -5.16 3.67 -4.81
CA GLU A 86 -3.82 3.79 -5.35
C GLU A 86 -3.80 3.39 -6.83
N PRO A 87 -3.02 4.11 -7.67
CA PRO A 87 -2.86 3.77 -9.09
C PRO A 87 -2.05 2.48 -9.29
N TYR A 88 -1.26 2.07 -8.30
CA TYR A 88 -0.42 0.88 -8.32
C TYR A 88 -0.61 0.07 -7.05
N ASN A 89 -0.37 -1.25 -7.14
CA ASN A 89 -0.23 -2.08 -5.94
C ASN A 89 1.25 -2.10 -5.51
N TRP A 90 1.58 -1.36 -4.46
CA TRP A 90 2.94 -1.21 -3.94
C TRP A 90 3.51 -2.51 -3.35
N PHE A 91 2.67 -3.49 -3.02
CA PHE A 91 3.08 -4.84 -2.59
C PHE A 91 3.28 -5.81 -3.75
N GLY A 92 2.85 -5.43 -4.96
CA GLY A 92 2.84 -6.29 -6.13
C GLY A 92 4.07 -6.12 -7.03
N PRO A 93 4.16 -6.90 -8.12
CA PRO A 93 5.31 -6.87 -9.04
C PRO A 93 5.51 -5.51 -9.75
N GLN A 94 4.48 -4.66 -9.80
CA GLN A 94 4.58 -3.33 -10.43
C GLN A 94 5.52 -2.39 -9.66
N SER A 95 5.60 -2.50 -8.32
CA SER A 95 6.53 -1.68 -7.53
C SER A 95 7.98 -1.98 -7.91
N VAL A 96 8.32 -3.26 -8.06
CA VAL A 96 9.65 -3.70 -8.51
C VAL A 96 10.01 -3.13 -9.88
N VAL A 97 9.05 -3.07 -10.81
CA VAL A 97 9.28 -2.48 -12.15
C VAL A 97 9.53 -0.98 -12.05
N ILE A 98 8.80 -0.27 -11.19
CA ILE A 98 8.97 1.17 -10.95
C ILE A 98 10.34 1.46 -10.35
N GLU A 99 10.73 0.73 -9.30
CA GLU A 99 12.05 0.84 -8.69
C GLU A 99 13.16 0.57 -9.71
N LYS A 100 13.03 -0.47 -10.53
CA LYS A 100 14.03 -0.81 -11.54
C LYS A 100 14.17 0.30 -12.60
N LYS A 101 13.07 0.92 -13.03
CA LYS A 101 13.13 2.05 -13.97
C LYS A 101 13.91 3.23 -13.40
N MET A 102 13.71 3.54 -12.12
CA MET A 102 14.45 4.62 -11.45
C MET A 102 15.94 4.26 -11.29
N GLN A 103 16.25 3.01 -10.92
CA GLN A 103 17.64 2.53 -10.85
C GLN A 103 18.34 2.58 -12.22
N ASP A 104 17.66 2.18 -13.29
CA ASP A 104 18.22 2.21 -14.65
C ASP A 104 18.47 3.63 -15.13
N PHE A 105 17.54 4.54 -14.83
CA PHE A 105 17.74 5.96 -15.10
C PHE A 105 18.97 6.49 -14.35
N ALA A 106 19.08 6.21 -13.05
CA ALA A 106 20.20 6.68 -12.24
C ALA A 106 21.55 6.12 -12.70
N ALA A 107 21.59 4.86 -13.16
CA ALA A 107 22.81 4.24 -13.67
C ALA A 107 23.30 4.82 -15.01
N GLN A 108 22.39 5.41 -15.80
CA GLN A 108 22.69 6.00 -17.11
C GLN A 108 22.81 7.53 -17.06
N TYR A 109 22.45 8.15 -15.93
CA TYR A 109 22.48 9.59 -15.77
C TYR A 109 23.91 10.12 -15.61
N ASP A 110 24.30 11.05 -16.47
CA ASP A 110 25.63 11.68 -16.51
C ASP A 110 25.58 13.19 -16.21
N GLY A 111 24.44 13.69 -15.73
CA GLY A 111 24.22 15.11 -15.42
C GLY A 111 24.62 15.54 -14.01
N PRO A 112 24.31 16.79 -13.62
CA PRO A 112 24.62 17.32 -12.30
C PRO A 112 23.90 16.58 -11.17
N THR A 113 24.58 16.39 -10.04
CA THR A 113 24.02 15.85 -8.79
C THR A 113 24.03 16.91 -7.68
N THR A 114 23.22 16.71 -6.65
CA THR A 114 23.29 17.50 -5.41
C THR A 114 24.61 17.22 -4.66
N GLU A 115 24.89 18.01 -3.63
CA GLU A 115 26.04 17.78 -2.73
C GLU A 115 26.02 16.39 -2.07
N SER A 116 24.83 15.82 -1.87
CA SER A 116 24.62 14.48 -1.34
C SER A 116 24.74 13.36 -2.39
N GLY A 117 25.01 13.70 -3.65
CA GLY A 117 25.09 12.74 -4.76
C GLY A 117 23.75 12.31 -5.34
N ALA A 118 22.64 12.95 -4.97
CA ALA A 118 21.31 12.65 -5.50
C ALA A 118 21.07 13.37 -6.84
N ILE A 119 20.23 12.79 -7.71
CA ILE A 119 19.80 13.43 -8.94
C ILE A 119 18.68 14.43 -8.60
N PRO A 120 18.83 15.74 -8.91
CA PRO A 120 17.76 16.70 -8.66
C PRO A 120 16.47 16.32 -9.42
N ARG A 121 15.32 16.39 -8.73
CA ARG A 121 14.01 15.96 -9.26
C ARG A 121 13.67 16.51 -10.65
N HIS A 122 14.04 17.76 -10.95
CA HIS A 122 13.75 18.39 -12.23
C HIS A 122 14.53 17.82 -13.42
N PHE A 123 15.57 17.01 -13.17
CA PHE A 123 16.29 16.26 -14.19
C PHE A 123 15.73 14.86 -14.43
N ILE A 124 14.81 14.39 -13.57
CA ILE A 124 14.19 13.07 -13.70
C ILE A 124 12.88 13.21 -14.46
N PRO A 125 12.68 12.47 -15.57
CA PRO A 125 11.41 12.46 -16.29
C PRO A 125 10.22 12.12 -15.40
N ASP A 126 9.09 12.79 -15.60
CA ASP A 126 7.91 12.64 -14.73
C ASP A 126 7.36 11.21 -14.74
N ASN A 127 7.40 10.52 -15.88
CA ASN A 127 6.99 9.11 -15.98
C ASN A 127 7.88 8.13 -15.19
N ILE A 128 9.02 8.57 -14.68
CA ILE A 128 9.90 7.83 -13.78
C ILE A 128 9.72 8.33 -12.34
N ALA A 129 9.71 9.65 -12.14
CA ALA A 129 9.68 10.24 -10.82
C ALA A 129 8.30 10.17 -10.14
N GLU A 130 7.20 10.40 -10.86
CA GLU A 130 5.85 10.44 -10.26
C GLU A 130 5.48 9.11 -9.58
N PRO A 131 5.66 7.92 -10.19
CA PRO A 131 5.34 6.67 -9.52
C PRO A 131 6.20 6.42 -8.27
N VAL A 132 7.46 6.86 -8.27
CA VAL A 132 8.35 6.72 -7.10
C VAL A 132 7.88 7.65 -5.97
N ILE A 133 7.50 8.89 -6.28
CA ILE A 133 6.94 9.84 -5.30
C ILE A 133 5.65 9.28 -4.68
N LEU A 134 4.77 8.70 -5.50
CA LEU A 134 3.54 8.08 -5.01
C LEU A 134 3.84 6.90 -4.07
N SER A 135 4.81 6.05 -4.42
CA SER A 135 5.28 4.96 -3.57
C SER A 135 5.82 5.48 -2.23
N ASP A 136 6.68 6.50 -2.26
CA ASP A 136 7.27 7.10 -1.05
C ASP A 136 6.17 7.64 -0.12
N ASN A 137 5.20 8.39 -0.66
CA ASN A 137 4.06 8.90 0.10
C ASN A 137 3.24 7.75 0.71
N TYR A 138 2.92 6.73 -0.07
CA TYR A 138 2.16 5.58 0.40
C TYR A 138 2.83 4.90 1.60
N TRP A 139 4.13 4.61 1.51
CA TRP A 139 4.84 3.90 2.58
C TRP A 139 4.99 4.75 3.85
N GLN A 140 5.19 6.06 3.70
CA GLN A 140 5.22 6.99 4.85
C GLN A 140 3.88 7.01 5.59
N ASP A 141 2.76 7.02 4.87
CA ASP A 141 1.44 6.99 5.49
C ASP A 141 1.10 5.60 6.04
N TYR A 142 1.47 4.53 5.35
CA TYR A 142 1.31 3.15 5.78
C TYR A 142 2.02 2.87 7.11
N ALA A 143 3.24 3.42 7.30
CA ALA A 143 4.02 3.24 8.52
C ALA A 143 3.28 3.65 9.80
N LYS A 144 2.37 4.63 9.72
CA LYS A 144 1.57 5.11 10.86
C LYS A 144 0.61 4.04 11.40
N PHE A 145 0.29 3.04 10.59
CA PHE A 145 -0.62 1.95 10.92
C PHE A 145 0.09 0.65 11.26
N VAL A 146 1.42 0.58 11.11
CA VAL A 146 2.22 -0.60 11.42
C VAL A 146 2.58 -0.61 12.90
N ASN A 147 2.43 -1.76 13.54
CA ASN A 147 2.94 -1.99 14.89
C ASN A 147 4.48 -2.04 14.88
N ASP A 148 5.10 -0.86 14.92
CA ASP A 148 6.55 -0.64 14.86
C ASP A 148 7.10 -0.11 16.19
N THR A 149 7.02 -0.92 17.24
CA THR A 149 7.38 -0.48 18.60
C THR A 149 8.86 -0.16 18.81
N ASP A 150 9.74 -0.63 17.92
CA ASP A 150 11.18 -0.35 17.97
C ASP A 150 11.68 0.55 16.83
N GLY A 151 10.77 1.05 15.99
CA GLY A 151 11.06 1.99 14.90
C GLY A 151 11.81 1.38 13.71
N ARG A 152 11.96 0.05 13.66
CA ARG A 152 12.72 -0.61 12.59
C ARG A 152 12.03 -0.49 11.26
N PHE A 153 10.73 -0.74 11.18
CA PHE A 153 9.98 -0.62 9.93
C PHE A 153 10.13 0.78 9.34
N ALA A 154 9.88 1.81 10.15
CA ALA A 154 10.02 3.19 9.73
C ALA A 154 11.47 3.54 9.31
N SER A 155 12.48 2.95 9.96
CA SER A 155 13.89 3.19 9.60
C SER A 155 14.32 2.53 8.28
N GLU A 156 13.62 1.48 7.86
CA GLU A 156 13.86 0.81 6.57
C GLU A 156 13.28 1.58 5.40
N LEU A 157 12.31 2.47 5.65
CA LEU A 157 11.77 3.37 4.64
C LEU A 157 12.82 4.40 4.24
N LYS A 158 13.34 4.25 3.02
CA LYS A 158 14.30 5.16 2.40
C LYS A 158 13.63 5.83 1.21
N PRO A 159 12.87 6.91 1.43
CA PRO A 159 12.23 7.60 0.33
C PRO A 159 13.31 8.11 -0.64
N MET A 160 13.08 7.95 -1.93
CA MET A 160 14.00 8.43 -2.95
C MET A 160 13.90 9.95 -3.12
N PHE A 161 12.75 10.52 -2.77
CA PHE A 161 12.52 11.95 -2.77
C PHE A 161 12.30 12.47 -1.35
N ASN A 162 12.94 13.60 -1.03
CA ASN A 162 12.54 14.39 0.13
C ASN A 162 11.29 15.17 -0.28
N ILE A 163 10.12 14.73 0.19
CA ILE A 163 8.82 15.32 -0.10
C ILE A 163 8.41 16.24 1.05
#